data_AF-A0A954QXW6-F1
#
_entry.id   AF-A0A954QXW6-F1
#
_cell.length_a   1.000
_cell.length_b   1.000
_cell.length_c   1.000
_cell.angle_alpha   90.00
_cell.angle_beta   90.00
_cell.angle_gamma   90.00
#
_symmetry.space_group_name_H-M   'P 1'
#
loop_
_entity.id
_entity.type
_entity.pdbx_description
1 polymer ?
#
loop_
_entity_poly.entity_id
_entity_poly.type
_entity_poly.pdbx_seq_one_letter_code
_entity_poly.pdbx_strand_id
1 'polypeptide(L)'
;MRCPFCRVDNDRVIDSRASDDGFAIRRRRECLHCKRRYTTYERLEEMTIKLVKKDGAREPYERDKMRAGLAKACWKRPISDEQID
;
A
#
# COMPACT_ATOMS: atom_id res chain seq x y z
N MET A 1 16.39 8.28 -7.11
CA MET A 1 16.10 8.00 -5.69
C MET A 1 17.18 8.70 -4.89
N ARG A 2 16.87 9.30 -3.74
CA ARG A 2 17.92 9.95 -2.94
C ARG A 2 18.91 8.90 -2.43
N CYS A 3 20.20 9.13 -2.69
CA CYS A 3 21.25 8.25 -2.21
C CYS A 3 21.24 8.22 -0.67
N PRO A 4 21.22 7.03 -0.02
CA PRO A 4 21.20 6.94 1.44
C PRO A 4 22.49 7.46 2.10
N PHE A 5 23.58 7.62 1.33
CA PHE A 5 24.87 8.05 1.84
C PHE A 5 25.11 9.56 1.71
N CYS A 6 24.85 10.15 0.55
CA CYS A 6 25.10 11.56 0.28
C CYS A 6 23.83 12.41 0.07
N ARG A 7 22.63 11.78 0.11
CA ARG A 7 21.31 12.42 -0.05
C ARG A 7 21.03 13.11 -1.39
N VAL A 8 21.96 13.09 -2.33
CA VAL A 8 21.79 13.59 -3.69
C VAL A 8 20.86 12.66 -4.47
N ASP A 9 19.92 13.23 -5.22
CA ASP A 9 19.03 12.49 -6.13
C ASP A 9 19.68 12.36 -7.52
N ASN A 10 20.79 11.62 -7.57
CA ASN A 10 21.52 11.37 -8.80
C ASN A 10 22.12 9.95 -8.76
N ASP A 11 21.35 8.99 -9.25
CA ASP A 11 21.69 7.57 -9.26
C ASP A 11 21.41 6.91 -10.62
N ARG A 12 22.06 5.77 -10.85
CA ARG A 12 21.86 4.93 -12.02
C ARG A 12 21.48 3.51 -11.59
N VAL A 13 20.48 2.93 -12.24
CA VAL A 13 20.12 1.52 -12.08
C VAL A 13 21.15 0.64 -12.81
N ILE A 14 21.73 -0.33 -12.09
CA ILE A 14 22.70 -1.30 -12.62
C ILE A 14 22.01 -2.61 -12.99
N ASP A 15 21.16 -3.11 -12.09
CA ASP A 15 20.54 -4.44 -12.19
C ASP A 15 19.13 -4.39 -11.62
N SER A 16 18.19 -5.06 -12.29
CA SER A 16 16.79 -5.16 -11.86
C SER A 16 16.35 -6.62 -11.89
N ARG A 17 15.80 -7.12 -10.79
CA ARG A 17 15.31 -8.49 -10.66
C ARG A 17 13.94 -8.50 -9.98
N ALA A 18 13.09 -9.45 -10.37
CA ALA A 18 11.89 -9.78 -9.61
C ALA A 18 12.28 -10.43 -8.26
N SER A 19 11.49 -10.16 -7.22
CA SER A 19 11.62 -10.65 -5.84
C SER A 19 10.22 -10.81 -5.25
N ASP A 20 10.07 -11.49 -4.10
CA ASP A 20 8.76 -11.79 -3.48
C ASP A 20 7.79 -12.43 -4.49
N ASP A 21 8.17 -13.54 -5.15
CA ASP A 21 7.33 -14.23 -6.15
C ASP A 21 6.73 -13.33 -7.25
N GLY A 22 7.39 -12.20 -7.56
CA GLY A 22 6.96 -11.25 -8.57
C GLY A 22 6.18 -10.04 -8.03
N PHE A 23 5.88 -9.99 -6.73
CA PHE A 23 5.21 -8.86 -6.09
C PHE A 23 6.15 -7.68 -5.76
N ALA A 24 7.46 -7.87 -5.91
CA ALA A 24 8.45 -6.82 -5.70
C ALA A 24 9.52 -6.79 -6.80
N ILE A 25 10.03 -5.60 -7.10
CA ILE A 25 11.20 -5.39 -7.97
C ILE A 25 12.37 -4.92 -7.11
N ARG A 26 13.43 -5.73 -7.06
CA ARG A 26 14.70 -5.36 -6.46
C ARG A 26 15.56 -4.66 -7.51
N ARG A 27 15.99 -3.43 -7.24
CA ARG A 27 16.90 -2.66 -8.10
C ARG A 27 18.21 -2.36 -7.37
N ARG A 28 19.34 -2.74 -7.98
CA ARG A 28 20.67 -2.31 -7.53
C ARG A 28 21.01 -0.98 -8.22
N ARG A 29 21.27 0.06 -7.43
CA ARG A 29 21.58 1.41 -7.89
C ARG A 29 23.01 1.80 -7.51
N GLU A 30 23.61 2.68 -8.29
CA GLU A 30 24.88 3.35 -8.00
C GLU A 30 24.69 4.85 -8.01
N CYS A 31 25.12 5.53 -6.95
CA CYS A 31 25.09 6.98 -6.92
C CYS A 31 26.18 7.56 -7.84
N LEU A 32 25.81 8.47 -8.74
CA LEU A 32 26.77 9.07 -9.66
C LEU A 32 27.72 10.07 -8.98
N HIS A 33 27.33 10.61 -7.81
CA HIS A 33 28.11 11.57 -7.02
C HIS A 33 29.14 10.88 -6.11
N CYS A 34 28.70 9.96 -5.22
CA CYS A 34 29.61 9.30 -4.26
C CYS A 34 30.09 7.91 -4.71
N LYS A 35 29.67 7.43 -5.89
CA LYS A 35 30.00 6.11 -6.47
C LYS A 35 29.62 4.89 -5.62
N ARG A 36 28.89 5.08 -4.52
CA ARG A 36 28.43 3.99 -3.65
C ARG A 36 27.21 3.30 -4.25
N ARG A 37 27.13 1.99 -4.02
CA ARG A 37 26.02 1.14 -4.46
C ARG A 37 25.04 0.87 -3.33
N TYR A 38 23.76 0.82 -3.65
CA TYR A 38 22.68 0.47 -2.73
C TYR A 38 21.58 -0.30 -3.46
N THR A 39 20.71 -0.94 -2.70
CA THR A 39 19.57 -1.70 -3.23
C THR A 39 18.29 -1.03 -2.81
N THR A 40 17.34 -0.88 -3.75
CA THR A 40 15.98 -0.43 -3.48
C THR A 40 15.00 -1.56 -3.79
N TYR A 41 13.94 -1.66 -3.01
CA TYR A 41 12.84 -2.58 -3.26
C TYR A 41 11.63 -1.73 -3.62
N GLU A 42 11.08 -1.98 -4.79
CA GLU A 42 9.81 -1.41 -5.23
C GLU A 42 8.75 -2.48 -5.02
N ARG A 43 7.70 -2.15 -4.29
CA ARG A 43 6.60 -3.04 -3.94
C ARG A 43 5.31 -2.35 -4.35
N LEU A 44 4.30 -3.14 -4.68
CA LEU A 44 2.94 -2.59 -4.76
C LEU A 44 2.57 -2.05 -3.39
N GLU A 45 2.29 -0.75 -3.33
CA GLU A 45 1.75 -0.15 -2.12
C GLU A 45 0.30 -0.61 -1.99
N GLU A 46 0.04 -1.54 -1.07
CA GLU A 46 -1.33 -1.84 -0.68
C GLU A 46 -1.91 -0.61 0.01
N MET A 47 -2.62 0.21 -0.76
CA MET A 47 -3.38 1.32 -0.22
C MET A 47 -4.49 0.75 0.67
N THR A 48 -4.20 0.63 1.95
CA THR A 48 -5.19 0.28 2.96
C THR A 48 -6.12 1.48 3.13
N ILE A 49 -7.33 1.38 2.57
CA ILE A 49 -8.39 2.36 2.79
C ILE A 49 -8.68 2.38 4.29
N LYS A 50 -8.74 3.58 4.89
CA LYS A 50 -9.09 3.76 6.30
C LYS A 50 -10.43 4.48 6.39
N LEU A 51 -11.33 3.94 7.21
CA LEU A 51 -12.59 4.58 7.55
C LEU A 51 -12.37 5.55 8.72
N VAL A 52 -13.00 6.71 8.65
CA VAL A 52 -13.13 7.64 9.78
C VAL A 52 -14.51 7.45 10.38
N LYS A 53 -14.57 6.90 11.59
CA LYS A 53 -15.82 6.72 12.32
C LYS A 53 -16.33 8.06 12.88
N LYS A 54 -17.60 8.07 13.31
CA LYS A 54 -18.27 9.27 13.84
C LYS A 54 -17.59 9.85 15.10
N ASP A 55 -16.92 9.00 15.86
CA ASP A 55 -16.11 9.35 17.03
C ASP A 55 -14.69 9.84 16.67
N GLY A 56 -14.35 9.92 15.38
CA GLY A 56 -13.04 10.33 14.87
C GLY A 56 -12.00 9.20 14.86
N ALA A 57 -12.35 8.00 15.34
CA ALA A 57 -11.45 6.86 15.28
C ALA A 57 -11.19 6.43 13.83
N ARG A 58 -9.94 6.09 13.53
CA ARG A 58 -9.54 5.57 12.21
C ARG A 58 -9.33 4.08 12.29
N GLU A 59 -10.00 3.34 11.44
CA GLU A 59 -9.83 1.89 11.34
C GLU A 59 -9.63 1.46 9.88
N PRO A 60 -8.92 0.35 9.63
CA PRO A 60 -8.86 -0.25 8.31
C PRO A 60 -10.27 -0.53 7.76
N TYR A 61 -10.47 -0.28 6.47
CA TYR A 61 -11.67 -0.68 5.76
C TYR A 61 -11.68 -2.20 5.62
N GLU A 62 -12.68 -2.83 6.22
CA GLU A 62 -12.95 -4.26 6.10
C GLU A 62 -14.35 -4.42 5.51
N ARG A 63 -14.45 -4.97 4.29
CA ARG A 63 -15.73 -5.11 3.56
C ARG A 63 -16.75 -5.92 4.36
N ASP A 64 -16.32 -7.03 4.96
CA ASP A 64 -17.20 -7.91 5.73
C ASP A 64 -17.76 -7.24 6.98
N LYS A 65 -16.93 -6.42 7.65
CA LYS A 65 -17.34 -5.65 8.82
C LYS A 65 -18.40 -4.60 8.45
N MET A 66 -18.23 -3.94 7.30
CA MET A 66 -19.20 -2.97 6.79
C MET A 66 -20.52 -3.64 6.41
N ARG A 67 -20.47 -4.76 5.68
CA ARG A 67 -21.66 -5.55 5.32
C ARG A 67 -22.42 -6.01 6.57
N ALA A 68 -21.73 -6.56 7.57
CA ALA A 68 -22.34 -6.98 8.82
C ALA A 68 -22.96 -5.81 9.60
N GLY A 69 -22.33 -4.64 9.57
CA GLY A 69 -22.86 -3.41 10.14
C GLY A 69 -24.14 -2.94 9.46
N LEU A 70 -24.15 -2.90 8.12
CA LEU A 70 -25.34 -2.55 7.33
C LEU A 70 -26.47 -3.56 7.53
N ALA A 71 -26.19 -4.87 7.51
CA ALA A 71 -27.19 -5.91 7.73
C ALA A 71 -27.87 -5.78 9.10
N LYS A 72 -27.09 -5.50 10.15
CA LYS A 72 -27.64 -5.21 11.49
C LYS A 72 -28.50 -3.94 11.50
N ALA A 73 -28.05 -2.88 10.83
CA ALA A 73 -28.80 -1.63 10.75
C ALA A 73 -30.09 -1.75 9.92
N CYS A 74 -30.12 -2.64 8.93
CA CYS A 74 -31.26 -2.91 8.05
C CYS A 74 -32.18 -4.03 8.57
N TRP A 75 -31.90 -4.58 9.77
CA TRP A 75 -32.71 -5.64 10.35
C TRP A 75 -34.19 -5.23 10.46
N LYS A 76 -35.07 -6.07 9.90
CA LYS A 76 -36.53 -5.83 9.79
C LYS A 76 -36.95 -4.61 8.98
N ARG A 77 -36.05 -4.01 8.19
CA ARG A 77 -36.40 -2.99 7.19
C ARG A 77 -36.68 -3.64 5.85
N PRO A 78 -37.51 -3.03 4.98
CA PRO A 78 -37.78 -3.54 3.63
C PRO A 78 -36.59 -3.22 2.70
N ILE A 79 -35.42 -3.79 3.00
CA ILE A 79 -34.17 -3.64 2.26
C ILE A 79 -33.71 -5.06 1.91
N SER A 80 -33.49 -5.36 0.64
CA SER A 80 -33.00 -6.67 0.20
C SER A 80 -31.49 -6.79 0.43
N ASP A 81 -30.98 -8.03 0.50
CA ASP A 81 -29.54 -8.28 0.69
C ASP A 81 -28.72 -7.73 -0.50
N GLU A 82 -29.30 -7.74 -1.70
CA GLU A 82 -28.73 -7.15 -2.92
C GLU A 82 -28.53 -5.63 -2.82
N GLN A 83 -29.33 -4.95 -2.01
CA GLN A 83 -29.17 -3.50 -1.76
C GLN A 83 -28.08 -3.19 -0.73
N ILE A 84 -27.55 -4.20 -0.04
CA ILE A 84 -26.53 -4.07 1.00
C ILE A 84 -25.10 -4.36 0.47
N ASP A 85 -24.98 -5.09 -0.65
CA ASP A 85 -23.71 -5.47 -1.30
C ASP A 85 -23.07 -4.36 -2.16
#